data_AF-A0A966WJW0-F1
#
_entry.id   AF-A0A966WJW0-F1
#
_cell.length_a   1.000
_cell.length_b   1.000
_cell.length_c   1.000
_cell.angle_alpha   90.00
_cell.angle_beta   90.00
_cell.angle_gamma   90.00
#
_symmetry.space_group_name_H-M   'P 1'
#
loop_
_entity.id
_entity.type
_entity.pdbx_description
1 polymer ?
#
loop_
_entity_poly.entity_id
_entity_poly.type
_entity_poly.pdbx_seq_one_letter_code
_entity_poly.pdbx_strand_id
1 'polypeptide(L)'
;MDALTNGAITAATAGERLTRVRQWLDTQPSIEQLQQVFKELSARDKGAAKAVKEKLEELRRSKTQDALADEWAAKAHALLNHPKLNLA
;
A
#
# COMPACT_ATOMS: atom_id res chain seq x y z
N MET A 1 10.13 -2.28 -16.33
CA MET A 1 9.10 -1.45 -15.67
C MET A 1 7.88 -1.27 -16.55
N ASP A 2 8.04 -0.88 -17.81
CA ASP A 2 6.88 -0.65 -18.69
C ASP A 2 6.09 -1.93 -19.02
N ALA A 3 6.76 -3.05 -19.32
CA ALA A 3 6.10 -4.35 -19.51
C ALA A 3 5.34 -4.85 -18.27
N LEU A 4 5.79 -4.48 -17.06
CA LEU A 4 5.11 -4.84 -15.81
C LEU A 4 3.81 -4.07 -15.65
N THR A 5 3.79 -2.79 -16.05
CA THR A 5 2.61 -1.92 -15.97
C THR A 5 1.75 -1.97 -17.24
N ASN A 6 1.94 -2.98 -18.08
CA ASN A 6 1.22 -3.16 -19.35
C ASN A 6 1.33 -1.93 -20.30
N GLY A 7 2.49 -1.25 -20.27
CA GLY A 7 2.75 -0.05 -21.07
C GLY A 7 2.32 1.27 -20.43
N ALA A 8 2.02 1.29 -19.13
CA ALA A 8 1.51 2.50 -18.48
C ALA A 8 2.54 3.63 -18.37
N ILE A 9 3.83 3.35 -18.51
CA ILE A 9 4.89 4.37 -18.44
C ILE A 9 5.11 4.99 -19.83
N THR A 10 4.94 4.21 -20.91
CA THR A 10 5.12 4.65 -22.30
C THR A 10 3.86 5.17 -22.97
N ALA A 11 2.66 4.96 -22.40
CA ALA A 11 1.42 5.37 -23.07
C ALA A 11 1.41 6.88 -23.40
N ALA A 12 0.91 7.19 -24.60
CA ALA A 12 0.99 8.51 -25.20
C ALA A 12 0.16 9.55 -24.42
N THR A 13 -0.99 9.15 -23.90
CA THR A 13 -1.92 10.05 -23.19
C THR A 13 -2.00 9.76 -21.70
N ALA A 14 -2.30 10.80 -20.91
CA ALA A 14 -2.49 10.67 -19.46
C ALA A 14 -3.67 9.74 -19.09
N GLY A 15 -4.75 9.77 -19.88
CA GLY A 15 -5.92 8.91 -19.67
C GLY A 15 -5.62 7.42 -19.90
N GLU A 16 -4.84 7.12 -20.93
CA GLU A 16 -4.37 5.75 -21.18
C GLU A 16 -3.39 5.27 -20.11
N ARG A 17 -2.46 6.13 -19.67
CA ARG A 17 -1.55 5.80 -18.57
C ARG A 17 -2.33 5.46 -17.30
N LEU A 18 -3.31 6.28 -16.93
CA LEU A 18 -4.14 6.04 -15.75
C LEU A 18 -4.92 4.72 -15.85
N THR A 19 -5.48 4.41 -17.02
CA THR A 19 -6.23 3.17 -17.23
C THR A 19 -5.33 1.94 -17.10
N ARG A 20 -4.15 1.97 -17.73
CA ARG A 20 -3.17 0.88 -17.64
C ARG A 20 -2.60 0.72 -16.23
N VAL A 21 -2.34 1.83 -15.52
CA VAL A 21 -1.96 1.78 -14.09
C VAL A 21 -3.04 1.08 -13.28
N ARG A 22 -4.33 1.45 -13.43
CA ARG A 22 -5.42 0.82 -12.69
C ARG A 22 -5.50 -0.69 -12.94
N GLN A 23 -5.46 -1.10 -14.20
CA GLN A 23 -5.44 -2.53 -14.56
C GLN A 23 -4.24 -3.26 -13.96
N TRP A 24 -3.08 -2.62 -13.92
CA TRP A 24 -1.90 -3.17 -13.27
C TRP A 24 -2.05 -3.26 -11.74
N LEU A 25 -2.67 -2.26 -11.09
CA LEU A 25 -2.92 -2.31 -9.64
C LEU A 25 -3.86 -3.46 -9.26
N ASP A 26 -4.75 -3.88 -10.16
CA ASP A 26 -5.64 -5.04 -9.96
C ASP A 26 -4.87 -6.37 -9.91
N THR A 27 -3.65 -6.43 -10.46
CA THR A 27 -2.78 -7.61 -10.34
C THR A 27 -2.06 -7.70 -8.99
N GLN A 28 -2.42 -6.83 -8.03
CA GLN A 28 -1.85 -6.77 -6.69
C GLN A 28 -0.30 -6.76 -6.67
N PRO A 29 0.33 -5.78 -7.35
CA PRO A 29 1.78 -5.69 -7.41
C PRO A 29 2.40 -5.46 -6.02
N SER A 30 3.65 -5.87 -5.86
CA SER A 30 4.37 -5.75 -4.58
C SER A 30 4.67 -4.30 -4.22
N ILE A 31 4.94 -4.04 -2.94
CA ILE A 31 5.28 -2.69 -2.44
C ILE A 31 6.52 -2.12 -3.15
N GLU A 32 7.53 -2.93 -3.44
CA GLU A 32 8.71 -2.51 -4.22
C GLU A 32 8.33 -2.06 -5.63
N GLN A 33 7.51 -2.85 -6.33
CA GLN A 33 7.07 -2.52 -7.68
C GLN A 33 6.24 -1.24 -7.70
N LEU A 34 5.34 -1.07 -6.73
CA LEU A 34 4.57 0.17 -6.54
C LEU A 34 5.47 1.38 -6.29
N GLN A 35 6.49 1.27 -5.43
CA GLN A 35 7.43 2.36 -5.18
C GLN A 35 8.22 2.74 -6.43
N GLN A 36 8.66 1.75 -7.19
CA GLN A 36 9.45 1.97 -8.39
C GLN A 36 8.62 2.64 -9.50
N VAL A 37 7.39 2.17 -9.73
CA VAL A 37 6.46 2.77 -10.70
C VAL A 37 6.01 4.18 -10.26
N PHE A 38 5.80 4.41 -8.96
CA PHE A 38 5.50 5.74 -8.43
C PHE A 38 6.63 6.74 -8.72
N LYS A 39 7.89 6.34 -8.51
CA LYS A 39 9.05 7.20 -8.78
C LYS A 39 9.10 7.60 -10.26
N GLU A 40 8.89 6.64 -11.17
CA GLU A 40 8.88 6.90 -12.61
C GLU A 40 7.69 7.78 -13.06
N LEU A 41 6.49 7.54 -12.52
CA LEU A 41 5.30 8.33 -12.88
C LEU A 41 5.27 9.71 -12.24
N SER A 42 5.87 9.91 -11.06
CA SER A 42 5.81 11.17 -10.33
C SER A 42 6.35 12.38 -11.10
N ALA A 43 7.31 12.16 -11.99
CA ALA A 43 7.91 13.19 -12.84
C ALA A 43 7.15 13.42 -14.15
N ARG A 44 6.40 12.41 -14.62
CA ARG A 44 5.78 12.39 -15.96
C ARG A 44 4.26 12.59 -15.94
N ASP A 45 3.60 12.05 -14.93
CA ASP A 45 2.15 12.04 -14.80
C ASP A 45 1.71 11.98 -13.34
N LYS A 46 1.42 13.15 -12.76
CA LYS A 46 0.95 13.26 -11.37
C LYS A 46 -0.40 12.56 -11.15
N GLY A 47 -1.25 12.45 -12.18
CA GLY A 47 -2.55 11.79 -12.09
C GLY A 47 -2.39 10.28 -11.92
N ALA A 48 -1.58 9.66 -12.77
CA ALA A 48 -1.26 8.24 -12.68
C ALA A 48 -0.44 7.93 -11.41
N ALA A 49 0.51 8.79 -11.03
CA ALA A 49 1.29 8.64 -9.81
C ALA A 49 0.41 8.68 -8.54
N LYS A 50 -0.66 9.48 -8.53
CA LYS A 50 -1.60 9.54 -7.40
C LYS A 50 -2.26 8.18 -7.15
N ALA A 51 -2.71 7.50 -8.19
CA ALA A 51 -3.34 6.17 -8.06
C ALA A 51 -2.39 5.13 -7.44
N VAL A 52 -1.11 5.15 -7.85
CA VAL A 52 -0.09 4.25 -7.27
C VAL A 52 0.22 4.61 -5.81
N LYS A 53 0.27 5.91 -5.50
CA LYS A 53 0.45 6.39 -4.11
C LYS A 53 -0.71 5.98 -3.21
N GLU A 54 -1.94 6.09 -3.69
CA GLU A 54 -3.13 5.67 -2.94
C GLU A 54 -3.08 4.16 -2.63
N LYS A 55 -2.66 3.32 -3.59
CA LYS A 55 -2.48 1.87 -3.34
C LYS A 55 -1.36 1.58 -2.33
N LEU A 56 -0.24 2.31 -2.38
CA LEU A 56 0.85 2.18 -1.40
C LEU A 56 0.39 2.51 0.02
N GLU A 57 -0.38 3.59 0.17
CA GLU A 57 -0.91 4.02 1.46
C GLU A 57 -2.00 3.07 1.96
N GLU A 58 -2.82 2.50 1.08
CA GLU A 58 -3.79 1.46 1.42
C GLU A 58 -3.09 0.18 1.93
N LEU A 59 -2.04 -0.29 1.26
CA LEU A 59 -1.27 -1.45 1.69
C LEU A 59 -0.54 -1.20 3.01
N ARG A 60 0.02 0.01 3.18
CA ARG A 60 0.61 0.44 4.45
C ARG A 60 -0.43 0.47 5.55
N ARG A 61 -1.60 1.08 5.31
CA ARG A 61 -2.70 1.16 6.28
C ARG A 61 -3.23 -0.21 6.63
N SER A 62 -3.38 -1.12 5.67
CA SER A 62 -3.81 -2.50 5.91
C SER A 62 -2.81 -3.23 6.81
N LYS A 63 -1.51 -3.13 6.51
CA LYS A 63 -0.45 -3.65 7.39
C LYS A 63 -0.43 -2.98 8.76
N THR A 64 -0.67 -1.67 8.84
CA THR A 64 -0.76 -0.97 10.12
C THR A 64 -2.01 -1.39 10.88
N GLN A 65 -3.12 -1.71 10.23
CA GLN A 65 -4.31 -2.26 10.88
C GLN A 65 -4.07 -3.67 11.42
N ASP A 66 -3.37 -4.53 10.69
CA ASP A 66 -2.93 -5.84 11.19
C ASP A 66 -1.95 -5.67 12.36
N ALA A 67 -0.97 -4.76 12.24
CA ALA A 67 -0.05 -4.46 13.32
C ALA A 67 -0.74 -3.82 14.54
N LEU A 68 -1.78 -3.00 14.34
CA LEU A 68 -2.57 -2.43 15.41
C LEU A 68 -3.47 -3.49 16.05
N ALA A 69 -3.99 -4.46 15.28
CA ALA A 69 -4.73 -5.60 15.80
C ALA A 69 -3.81 -6.53 16.63
N ASP A 70 -2.59 -6.79 16.16
CA ASP A 70 -1.56 -7.51 16.90
C ASP A 70 -1.10 -6.72 18.14
N GLU A 71 -0.99 -5.40 18.06
CA GLU A 71 -0.64 -4.54 19.20
C GLU A 71 -1.77 -4.48 20.25
N TRP A 72 -3.03 -4.46 19.81
CA TRP A 72 -4.19 -4.56 20.71
C TRP A 72 -4.33 -5.96 21.31
N ALA A 73 -4.04 -7.03 20.55
CA ALA A 73 -3.99 -8.40 21.05
C ALA A 73 -2.86 -8.60 22.07
N ALA A 74 -1.68 -8.03 21.81
CA ALA A 74 -0.55 -8.03 22.72
C ALA A 74 -0.86 -7.22 24.00
N LYS A 75 -1.56 -6.08 23.90
CA LYS A 75 -1.99 -5.27 25.04
C LYS A 75 -3.06 -5.97 25.88
N ALA A 76 -3.96 -6.73 25.26
CA ALA A 76 -4.95 -7.56 25.97
C ALA A 76 -4.30 -8.74 26.72
N HIS A 77 -3.31 -9.41 26.11
CA HIS A 77 -2.52 -10.46 26.80
C HIS A 77 -1.68 -9.91 27.95
N ALA A 78 -1.09 -8.71 27.79
CA ALA A 78 -0.34 -8.05 28.85
C ALA A 78 -1.24 -7.65 30.05
N LEU A 79 -2.48 -7.26 29.80
CA LEU A 79 -3.46 -6.97 30.85
C LEU A 79 -4.00 -8.23 31.55
N LEU A 80 -4.12 -9.36 30.84
CA LEU A 80 -4.53 -10.65 31.43
C LEU A 80 -3.42 -11.34 32.24
N ASN A 81 -2.14 -11.05 31.94
CA ASN A 81 -0.98 -11.61 32.65
C ASN A 81 -0.57 -10.84 33.92
N HIS A 82 -1.30 -9.79 34.32
CA HIS A 82 -1.11 -9.22 35.64
C HIS A 82 -1.65 -10.21 36.69
N PRO A 83 -0.81 -10.75 37.59
CA PRO A 83 -1.32 -11.51 38.72
C PRO A 83 -2.23 -10.58 39.52
N LYS A 84 -3.46 -11.04 39.81
CA LYS A 84 -4.36 -10.41 40.77
C LYS A 84 -3.60 -10.27 42.09
N LEU A 85 -2.93 -9.14 42.29
CA LEU A 85 -2.37 -8.76 43.58
C LEU A 85 -3.55 -8.34 44.44
N ASN A 86 -3.98 -9.32 45.21
CA ASN A 86 -4.82 -9.28 46.41
C ASN A 86 -5.14 -7.87 46.91
N LEU A 87 -6.43 -7.53 46.82
CA LEU A 87 -7.04 -6.54 47.69
C LEU A 87 -7.11 -7.17 49.10
N ALA A 88 -6.16 -6.82 49.98
CA ALA A 88 -6.19 -7.11 51.42
C ALA A 88 -5.47 -5.99 52.17
#